data_AF-A0A535SSY7-F1
#
_entry.id   AF-A0A535SSY7-F1
#
_cell.length_a   1.000
_cell.length_b   1.000
_cell.length_c   1.000
_cell.angle_alpha   90.00
_cell.angle_beta   90.00
_cell.angle_gamma   90.00
#
_symmetry.space_group_name_H-M   'P 1'
#
loop_
_entity.id
_entity.type
_entity.pdbx_description
1 polymer ?
#
loop_
_entity_poly.entity_id
_entity_poly.type
_entity_poly.pdbx_seq_one_letter_code
_entity_poly.pdbx_strand_id
1 'polypeptide(L)'
;MAVAAIDPALIRALRKALGLGRAAVYDRIQKTVNRYQLDRRAAAILLASQHQVNTARFSTAEDRAAVREVLHGIGGARAAHAETQPAPAPAPRVARTPGRSASRKHDSSVWVVHGRNLKAANELRKLLRAFGLNP
;
A
#
# COMPACT_ATOMS: atom_id res chain seq x y z
N MET A 1 10.89 9.67 -29.48
CA MET A 1 10.30 9.16 -28.22
C MET A 1 10.62 10.13 -27.12
N ALA A 2 9.61 10.85 -26.61
CA ALA A 2 9.81 11.84 -25.55
C ALA A 2 10.18 11.11 -24.26
N VAL A 3 11.39 11.32 -23.76
CA VAL A 3 11.80 10.92 -22.42
C VAL A 3 10.93 11.71 -21.45
N ALA A 4 9.84 11.11 -20.97
CA ALA A 4 8.98 11.74 -19.99
C ALA A 4 9.83 12.10 -18.76
N ALA A 5 10.11 13.39 -18.59
CA ALA A 5 10.96 13.89 -17.54
C ALA A 5 10.34 13.50 -16.18
N ILE A 6 11.06 12.69 -15.41
CA ILE A 6 10.63 12.34 -14.05
C ILE A 6 10.79 13.58 -13.18
N ASP A 7 9.73 13.93 -12.45
CA ASP A 7 9.71 15.08 -11.55
C ASP A 7 10.88 14.99 -10.54
N PRO A 8 11.75 16.02 -10.45
CA PRO A 8 12.88 16.02 -9.54
C PRO A 8 12.47 16.01 -8.06
N ALA A 9 11.29 16.52 -7.71
CA ALA A 9 10.75 16.48 -6.36
C ALA A 9 10.38 15.04 -5.94
N LEU A 10 9.85 14.24 -6.87
CA LEU A 10 9.56 12.82 -6.63
C LEU A 10 10.86 12.04 -6.33
N ILE A 11 11.92 12.32 -7.08
CA ILE A 11 13.23 11.68 -6.86
C ILE A 11 13.81 12.08 -5.49
N ARG A 12 13.66 13.35 -5.08
CA ARG A 12 14.10 13.79 -3.73
C ARG A 12 13.33 13.06 -2.63
N ALA A 13 12.02 12.89 -2.79
CA ALA A 13 11.19 12.14 -1.84
C ALA A 13 11.59 10.66 -1.77
N LEU A 14 11.83 10.03 -2.93
CA LEU A 14 12.31 8.64 -3.01
C LEU A 14 13.70 8.47 -2.38
N ARG A 15 14.62 9.40 -2.60
CA ARG A 15 15.93 9.39 -1.93
C ARG A 15 15.79 9.42 -0.41
N LYS A 16 14.88 10.25 0.12
CA LYS A 16 14.62 10.34 1.56
C LYS A 16 14.00 9.05 2.10
N ALA A 17 13.05 8.46 1.37
CA ALA A 17 12.36 7.24 1.79
C ALA A 17 13.24 5.99 1.71
N LEU A 18 14.12 5.91 0.70
CA LEU A 18 15.01 4.76 0.46
C LEU A 18 16.36 4.89 1.15
N GLY A 19 16.77 6.10 1.57
CA GLY A 19 18.13 6.38 2.04
C GLY A 19 19.21 6.21 0.97
N LEU A 20 18.82 6.16 -0.32
CA LEU A 20 19.72 5.86 -1.42
C LEU A 20 20.22 7.12 -2.15
N GLY A 21 21.42 7.00 -2.72
CA GLY A 21 21.97 7.98 -3.66
C GLY A 21 21.14 8.11 -4.94
N ARG A 22 21.27 9.26 -5.64
CA ARG A 22 20.46 9.55 -6.83
C ARG A 22 20.60 8.48 -7.92
N ALA A 23 21.80 8.00 -8.17
CA ALA A 23 22.07 6.93 -9.15
C ALA A 23 21.35 5.63 -8.78
N ALA A 24 21.49 5.18 -7.53
CA ALA A 24 20.83 3.96 -7.04
C ALA A 24 19.29 4.03 -7.08
N VAL A 25 18.70 5.23 -6.91
CA VAL A 25 17.25 5.42 -7.10
C VAL A 25 16.85 5.20 -8.56
N TYR A 26 17.59 5.73 -9.53
CA TYR A 26 17.32 5.49 -10.95
C TYR A 26 17.50 4.02 -11.33
N ASP A 27 18.53 3.34 -10.81
CA ASP A 27 18.71 1.91 -11.03
C ASP A 27 17.54 1.10 -10.47
N ARG A 28 17.02 1.49 -9.30
CA ARG A 28 15.86 0.84 -8.70
C ARG A 28 14.60 1.05 -9.54
N ILE A 29 14.39 2.27 -10.05
CA ILE A 29 13.30 2.57 -10.98
C ILE A 29 13.44 1.72 -12.25
N GLN A 30 14.65 1.60 -12.82
CA GLN A 30 14.87 0.77 -14.01
C GLN A 30 14.60 -0.72 -13.75
N LYS A 31 14.97 -1.23 -12.57
CA LYS A 31 14.63 -2.60 -12.17
C LYS A 31 13.12 -2.80 -12.06
N THR A 32 12.40 -1.79 -11.54
CA THR A 32 10.93 -1.79 -11.47
C THR A 32 10.30 -1.73 -12.86
N VAL A 33 10.83 -0.91 -13.77
CA VAL A 33 10.43 -0.87 -15.19
C VAL A 33 10.53 -2.24 -15.82
N ASN A 34 11.70 -2.88 -15.73
CA ASN A 34 11.92 -4.19 -16.35
C ASN A 34 11.06 -5.28 -15.72
N ARG A 35 10.81 -5.19 -14.40
CA ARG A 35 10.01 -6.19 -13.66
C ARG A 35 8.52 -6.12 -14.01
N TYR A 36 7.97 -4.92 -14.12
CA TYR A 36 6.54 -4.70 -14.30
C TYR A 36 6.17 -4.28 -15.72
N GLN A 37 7.15 -4.16 -16.62
CA GLN A 37 7.00 -3.68 -18.00
C GLN A 37 6.22 -2.35 -18.07
N LEU A 38 6.45 -1.48 -17.09
CA LEU A 38 5.81 -0.17 -16.97
C LEU A 38 6.69 0.91 -17.57
N ASP A 39 6.06 1.99 -18.05
CA ASP A 39 6.80 3.20 -18.39
C ASP A 39 7.54 3.75 -17.14
N ARG A 40 8.68 4.42 -17.37
CA ARG A 40 9.61 4.85 -16.33
C ARG A 40 8.94 5.79 -15.31
N ARG A 41 8.00 6.62 -15.75
CA ARG A 41 7.21 7.50 -14.89
C ARG A 41 6.26 6.72 -13.99
N ALA A 42 5.48 5.80 -14.56
CA ALA A 42 4.57 4.92 -13.81
C ALA A 42 5.33 4.01 -12.83
N ALA A 43 6.49 3.48 -13.23
CA ALA A 43 7.35 2.68 -12.37
C ALA A 43 7.91 3.47 -11.17
N ALA A 44 8.25 4.75 -11.35
CA ALA A 44 8.66 5.61 -10.25
C ALA A 44 7.52 5.86 -9.24
N ILE A 45 6.29 6.03 -9.74
CA ILE A 45 5.09 6.17 -8.91
C ILE A 45 4.77 4.88 -8.16
N LEU A 46 4.85 3.72 -8.84
CA LEU A 46 4.68 2.42 -8.21
C LEU A 46 5.71 2.22 -7.08
N LEU A 47 6.99 2.52 -7.34
CA LEU A 47 8.03 2.44 -6.32
C LEU A 47 7.75 3.39 -5.14
N ALA A 48 7.30 4.62 -5.42
CA ALA A 48 6.93 5.58 -4.38
C ALA A 48 5.74 5.09 -3.53
N SER A 49 4.72 4.46 -4.14
CA SER A 49 3.59 3.87 -3.41
C SER A 49 4.00 2.71 -2.50
N GLN A 50 4.95 1.87 -2.93
CA GLN A 50 5.49 0.77 -2.12
C GLN A 50 6.23 1.27 -0.88
N HIS A 51 6.84 2.45 -0.97
CA HIS A 51 7.59 3.09 0.11
C HIS A 51 6.78 4.17 0.85
N GLN A 52 5.44 4.15 0.76
CA GLN A 52 4.52 5.07 1.45
C GLN A 52 4.78 6.57 1.19
N VAL A 53 5.37 6.90 0.05
CA VAL A 53 5.53 8.29 -0.38
C VAL A 53 4.21 8.74 -1.01
N ASN A 54 3.71 9.91 -0.60
CA ASN A 54 2.47 10.45 -1.17
C ASN A 54 2.66 10.81 -2.65
N THR A 55 2.11 9.98 -3.54
CA THR A 55 2.18 10.11 -4.99
C THR A 55 1.01 10.87 -5.61
N ALA A 56 0.02 11.29 -4.82
CA ALA A 56 -1.19 11.93 -5.32
C ALA A 56 -0.91 13.24 -6.07
N ARG A 57 0.16 13.96 -5.68
CA ARG A 57 0.59 15.21 -6.34
C ARG A 57 1.45 15.00 -7.59
N PHE A 58 2.00 13.79 -7.77
CA PHE A 58 2.98 13.48 -8.83
C PHE A 58 2.43 12.52 -9.89
N SER A 59 1.22 12.01 -9.70
CA SER A 59 0.60 11.02 -10.58
C SER A 59 -0.49 11.64 -11.46
N THR A 60 -0.40 11.41 -12.77
CA THR A 60 -1.49 11.73 -13.69
C THR A 60 -2.58 10.65 -13.59
N ALA A 61 -3.77 10.90 -14.18
CA ALA A 61 -4.83 9.90 -14.21
C ALA A 61 -4.40 8.61 -14.96
N GLU A 62 -3.63 8.78 -16.04
CA GLU A 62 -3.05 7.70 -16.85
C GLU A 62 -2.00 6.89 -16.06
N ASP A 63 -1.09 7.58 -15.35
CA ASP A 63 -0.10 6.91 -14.50
C ASP A 63 -0.78 6.06 -13.41
N ARG A 64 -1.88 6.55 -12.84
CA ARG A 64 -2.64 5.82 -11.82
C ARG A 64 -3.37 4.61 -12.38
N ALA A 65 -3.85 4.66 -13.63
CA ALA A 65 -4.49 3.53 -14.29
C ALA A 65 -3.49 2.39 -14.52
N ALA A 66 -2.31 2.72 -15.06
CA ALA A 66 -1.23 1.74 -15.29
C ALA A 66 -0.74 1.09 -13.98
N VAL A 67 -0.59 1.89 -12.91
CA VAL A 67 -0.21 1.37 -11.58
C VAL A 67 -1.31 0.47 -11.00
N ARG A 68 -2.59 0.83 -11.16
CA ARG A 68 -3.72 0.01 -10.70
C ARG A 68 -3.81 -1.31 -11.46
N GLU A 69 -3.60 -1.31 -12.77
CA GLU A 69 -3.62 -2.50 -13.60
C GLU A 69 -2.54 -3.49 -13.17
N VAL A 70 -1.32 -3.03 -12.93
CA VAL A 70 -0.23 -3.89 -12.40
C VAL A 70 -0.53 -4.37 -10.99
N LEU A 71 -1.08 -3.52 -10.12
CA LEU A 71 -1.44 -3.91 -8.76
C LEU A 71 -2.58 -4.94 -8.73
N HIS A 72 -3.56 -4.83 -9.63
CA HIS A 72 -4.61 -5.82 -9.82
C HIS A 72 -4.10 -7.11 -10.49
N GLY A 73 -3.20 -7.00 -11.48
CA GLY A 73 -2.61 -8.15 -12.17
C GLY A 73 -1.74 -9.03 -11.27
N ILE A 74 -1.06 -8.44 -10.27
CA ILE A 74 -0.27 -9.20 -9.28
C ILE A 74 -1.15 -9.86 -8.20
N GLY A 75 -2.35 -9.32 -7.95
CA GLY A 75 -3.35 -9.89 -7.03
C GLY A 75 -4.42 -10.76 -7.69
N GLY A 76 -4.38 -10.91 -9.01
CA GLY A 76 -5.52 -11.29 -9.83
C GLY A 76 -5.47 -12.68 -10.46
N ALA A 77 -5.05 -13.71 -9.72
CA ALA A 77 -5.49 -15.08 -10.00
C ALA A 77 -6.69 -15.49 -9.11
N ARG A 78 -7.37 -14.51 -8.48
CA ARG A 78 -8.59 -14.77 -7.71
C ARG A 78 -9.50 -13.56 -7.61
N ALA A 79 -10.00 -13.08 -8.74
CA ALA A 79 -11.26 -12.35 -8.80
C ALA A 79 -11.80 -12.41 -10.23
N ALA A 80 -12.27 -13.60 -10.62
CA ALA A 80 -13.26 -13.68 -11.67
C ALA A 80 -14.50 -12.93 -11.18
N HIS A 81 -15.01 -12.03 -12.04
CA HIS A 81 -16.26 -11.28 -11.90
C HIS A 81 -16.27 -10.15 -10.85
N ALA A 82 -16.02 -8.93 -11.30
CA ALA A 82 -16.68 -7.76 -10.74
C ALA A 82 -17.51 -7.13 -11.85
N GLU A 83 -18.78 -7.54 -11.90
CA GLU A 83 -19.83 -6.86 -12.64
C GLU A 83 -19.80 -5.35 -12.33
N THR A 84 -19.96 -4.56 -13.38
CA THR A 84 -20.33 -3.14 -13.30
C THR A 84 -21.61 -2.99 -12.49
N GLN A 85 -21.51 -2.62 -11.21
CA GLN A 85 -22.66 -2.15 -10.44
C GLN A 85 -22.81 -0.62 -10.62
N PRO A 86 -24.00 -0.13 -11.02
CA PRO A 86 -24.28 1.30 -11.02
C PRO A 86 -24.32 1.84 -9.58
N ALA A 87 -23.79 3.05 -9.40
CA ALA A 87 -23.69 3.73 -8.12
C ALA A 87 -25.06 3.89 -7.43
N PRO A 88 -25.22 3.55 -6.14
CA PRO A 88 -26.45 3.81 -5.42
C PRO A 88 -26.56 5.29 -5.04
N ALA A 89 -27.78 5.84 -5.21
CA ALA A 89 -28.16 7.20 -4.85
C ALA A 89 -27.96 7.49 -3.34
N PRO A 90 -27.74 8.76 -2.95
CA PRO A 90 -27.48 9.11 -1.54
C PRO A 90 -28.76 8.95 -0.69
N ALA A 91 -28.68 8.11 0.34
CA ALA A 91 -29.76 7.92 1.32
C ALA A 91 -29.83 9.09 2.34
N PRO A 92 -31.03 9.43 2.86
CA PRO A 92 -31.21 10.53 3.79
C PRO A 92 -30.65 10.23 5.19
N ARG A 93 -30.06 11.25 5.82
CA ARG A 93 -29.40 11.19 7.12
C ARG A 93 -30.41 11.03 8.26
N VAL A 94 -30.41 9.85 8.90
CA VAL A 94 -31.21 9.60 10.12
C VAL A 94 -30.48 10.17 11.34
N ALA A 95 -31.20 10.93 12.17
CA ALA A 95 -30.70 11.52 13.40
C ALA A 95 -30.35 10.43 14.44
N ARG A 96 -29.16 10.55 15.08
CA ARG A 96 -28.64 9.58 16.05
C ARG A 96 -29.22 9.86 17.44
N THR A 97 -29.94 8.90 18.01
CA THR A 97 -30.23 8.81 19.45
C THR A 97 -28.95 8.44 20.24
N PRO A 98 -28.74 8.98 21.46
CA PRO A 98 -27.53 8.67 22.23
C PRO A 98 -27.62 7.26 22.83
N GLY A 99 -26.88 6.33 22.23
CA GLY A 99 -26.69 4.98 22.76
C GLY A 99 -25.78 4.97 23.99
N ARG A 100 -26.22 4.26 25.04
CA ARG A 100 -25.49 3.95 26.27
C ARG A 100 -24.01 3.65 26.03
N SER A 101 -23.15 4.30 26.81
CA SER A 101 -21.70 4.05 26.85
C SER A 101 -21.41 2.59 27.22
N ALA A 102 -20.97 1.80 26.25
CA ALA A 102 -20.37 0.50 26.52
C ALA A 102 -19.01 0.73 27.17
N SER A 103 -18.84 0.22 28.39
CA SER A 103 -17.54 0.15 29.07
C SER A 103 -16.51 -0.49 28.13
N ARG A 104 -15.49 0.30 27.73
CA ARG A 104 -14.40 -0.18 26.88
C ARG A 104 -13.58 -1.17 27.70
N LYS A 105 -13.83 -2.46 27.51
CA LYS A 105 -12.84 -3.48 27.86
C LYS A 105 -11.60 -3.17 27.03
N HIS A 106 -10.46 -2.95 27.69
CA HIS A 106 -9.20 -2.65 27.04
C HIS A 106 -8.71 -3.92 26.32
N ASP A 107 -9.11 -4.08 25.07
CA ASP A 107 -8.72 -5.22 24.23
C ASP A 107 -7.26 -5.03 23.81
N SER A 108 -6.35 -5.63 24.57
CA SER A 108 -4.90 -5.61 24.32
C SER A 108 -4.52 -6.67 23.29
N SER A 109 -5.01 -6.47 22.06
CA SER A 109 -4.72 -7.32 20.90
C SER A 109 -3.42 -6.88 20.22
N VAL A 110 -2.51 -7.83 19.91
CA VAL A 110 -1.18 -7.55 19.34
C VAL A 110 -0.91 -8.40 18.10
N TRP A 111 -0.74 -7.78 16.94
CA TRP A 111 -0.54 -8.53 15.69
C TRP A 111 0.92 -8.96 15.50
N VAL A 112 1.20 -10.26 15.59
CA VAL A 112 2.55 -10.80 15.34
C VAL A 112 2.71 -11.21 13.87
N VAL A 113 3.35 -10.35 13.07
CA VAL A 113 3.72 -10.65 11.69
C VAL A 113 5.14 -11.22 11.66
N HIS A 114 5.26 -12.52 11.41
CA HIS A 114 6.52 -13.17 11.11
C HIS A 114 6.46 -13.74 9.70
N GLY A 115 7.57 -13.73 8.97
CA GLY A 115 7.67 -14.38 7.68
C GLY A 115 7.64 -15.92 7.80
N ARG A 116 8.45 -16.61 6.99
CA ARG A 116 8.47 -18.08 6.89
C ARG A 116 8.89 -18.84 8.16
N ASN A 117 9.38 -18.17 9.21
CA ASN A 117 9.81 -18.84 10.43
C ASN A 117 8.66 -18.97 11.45
N LEU A 118 7.93 -20.08 11.34
CA LEU A 118 6.81 -20.42 12.23
C LEU A 118 7.25 -20.78 13.66
N LYS A 119 8.52 -21.16 13.88
CA LYS A 119 9.00 -21.53 15.21
C LYS A 119 9.16 -20.31 16.11
N ALA A 120 9.85 -19.28 15.61
CA ALA A 120 10.04 -18.02 16.33
C ALA A 120 8.71 -17.33 16.63
N ALA A 121 7.76 -17.44 15.70
CA ALA A 121 6.39 -16.96 15.86
C ALA A 121 5.66 -17.52 17.07
N ASN A 122 5.70 -18.84 17.21
CA ASN A 122 4.95 -19.56 18.22
C ASN A 122 5.54 -19.27 19.61
N GLU A 123 6.86 -19.16 19.73
CA GLU A 123 7.51 -18.75 20.97
C GLU A 123 7.15 -17.31 21.37
N LEU A 124 7.11 -16.37 20.40
CA LEU A 124 6.72 -14.99 20.67
C LEU A 124 5.24 -14.87 21.08
N ARG A 125 4.33 -15.60 20.40
CA ARG A 125 2.92 -15.66 20.82
C ARG A 125 2.78 -16.24 22.22
N LYS A 126 3.55 -17.28 22.55
CA LYS A 126 3.55 -17.90 23.87
C LYS A 126 4.01 -16.91 24.95
N LEU A 127 5.05 -16.14 24.68
CA LEU A 127 5.52 -15.06 25.55
C LEU A 127 4.44 -13.98 25.74
N LEU A 128 3.83 -13.49 24.66
CA LEU A 128 2.82 -12.44 24.72
C LEU A 128 1.57 -12.89 25.49
N ARG A 129 1.15 -14.16 25.34
CA ARG A 129 0.08 -14.74 26.14
C ARG A 129 0.42 -14.80 27.63
N ALA A 130 1.67 -15.08 27.98
CA ALA A 130 2.11 -15.06 29.38
C ALA A 130 2.02 -13.66 30.01
N PHE A 131 2.10 -12.60 29.20
CA PHE A 131 1.86 -11.21 29.63
C PHE A 131 0.38 -10.79 29.60
N GLY A 132 -0.55 -11.71 29.33
CA GLY A 132 -1.98 -11.42 29.29
C GLY A 132 -2.44 -10.69 28.02
N LEU A 133 -1.60 -10.67 26.99
CA LEU A 133 -1.94 -10.11 25.69
C LEU A 133 -2.60 -11.18 24.81
N ASN A 134 -3.42 -10.74 23.86
CA ASN A 134 -4.03 -11.60 22.84
C ASN A 134 -3.32 -11.41 21.50
N PRO A 135 -2.27 -12.22 21.21
CA PRO A 135 -1.50 -12.12 19.98
C PRO A 135 -2.05 -12.92 18.79
#